data_AF-A0A661D1A2-F1
#
_entry.id   AF-A0A661D1A2-F1
#
_cell.length_a   1.000
_cell.length_b   1.000
_cell.length_c   1.000
_cell.angle_alpha   90.00
_cell.angle_beta   90.00
_cell.angle_gamma   90.00
#
_symmetry.space_group_name_H-M   'P 1'
#
loop_
_entity.id
_entity.type
_entity.pdbx_description
1 polymer ?
#
loop_
_entity_poly.entity_id
_entity_poly.type
_entity_poly.pdbx_seq_one_letter_code
_entity_poly.pdbx_strand_id
1 'polypeptide(L)'
;MGVSARHNLPTATMTPKDFATKAIDSKTQRLPSCHYTEDLFRDAQTVFGRKAKHKSGGYDYSDRYLEWDYDKWREGERLAQAEAKSNKSKWEICSVGYFESILTHFHGKPTTIHHVLTGFNWSDGYSYYVFGYHFPEEEK
;
A
#
# COMPACT_ATOMS: atom_id res chain seq x y z
N MET A 1 11.65 13.12 43.71
CA MET A 1 11.46 11.81 43.01
C MET A 1 9.99 11.73 42.62
N GLY A 2 9.54 11.47 41.40
CA GLY A 2 10.21 11.18 40.14
C GLY A 2 9.44 11.82 38.98
N VAL A 3 10.15 11.97 37.86
CA VAL A 3 9.77 12.77 36.70
C VAL A 3 8.75 11.99 35.86
N SER A 4 7.60 12.60 35.58
CA SER A 4 6.62 12.07 34.62
C SER A 4 7.12 12.31 33.21
N ALA A 5 7.84 11.34 32.65
CA ALA A 5 8.24 11.34 31.25
C ALA A 5 7.03 10.96 30.39
N ARG A 6 6.24 11.97 30.02
CA ARG A 6 5.33 11.88 28.87
C ARG A 6 6.19 11.55 27.65
N HIS A 7 6.13 10.30 27.20
CA HIS A 7 6.69 9.90 25.92
C HIS A 7 5.85 10.57 24.83
N ASN A 8 6.25 11.78 24.42
CA ASN A 8 5.88 12.33 23.14
C ASN A 8 6.59 11.48 22.08
N LEU A 9 5.93 10.41 21.63
CA LEU A 9 6.26 9.83 20.34
C LEU A 9 5.99 10.92 19.30
N PRO A 10 6.96 11.31 18.46
CA PRO A 10 6.68 12.21 17.37
C PRO A 10 5.80 11.46 16.38
N THR A 11 4.49 11.71 16.42
CA THR A 11 3.60 11.48 15.29
C THR A 11 3.95 12.51 14.22
N ALA A 12 5.14 12.36 13.62
CA ALA A 12 5.51 13.13 12.45
C ALA A 12 4.60 12.64 11.32
N THR A 13 3.47 13.30 11.16
CA THR A 13 2.64 13.17 9.96
C THR A 13 3.48 13.75 8.84
N MET A 14 4.24 12.88 8.17
CA MET A 14 5.06 13.25 7.02
C MET A 14 4.16 13.92 6.01
N THR A 15 4.55 15.10 5.55
CA THR A 15 3.79 15.85 4.55
C THR A 15 4.01 15.20 3.18
N PRO A 16 3.10 15.38 2.20
CA PRO A 16 3.29 14.84 0.85
C PRO A 16 4.64 15.24 0.20
N LYS A 17 5.20 16.41 0.57
CA LYS A 17 6.53 16.86 0.16
C LYS A 17 7.68 15.97 0.67
N ASP A 18 7.51 15.32 1.81
CA ASP A 18 8.54 14.45 2.39
C ASP A 18 8.63 13.09 1.66
N PHE A 19 7.55 12.66 0.99
CA PHE A 19 7.53 11.47 0.13
C PHE A 19 8.12 11.71 -1.25
N ALA A 20 8.25 12.97 -1.67
CA ALA A 20 8.55 13.38 -3.05
C ALA A 20 9.96 12.99 -3.55
N THR A 21 10.80 12.34 -2.75
CA THR A 21 12.20 12.06 -3.16
C THR A 21 12.71 10.65 -2.86
N LYS A 22 11.99 9.81 -2.10
CA LYS A 22 12.43 8.43 -1.82
C LYS A 22 11.23 7.50 -1.72
N ALA A 23 11.18 6.49 -2.59
CA ALA A 23 10.28 5.37 -2.45
C ALA A 23 10.44 4.76 -1.04
N ILE A 24 9.31 4.44 -0.40
CA ILE A 24 9.32 3.72 0.86
C ILE A 24 9.95 2.34 0.61
N ASP A 25 10.87 1.92 1.47
CA ASP A 25 11.49 0.59 1.44
C ASP A 25 10.85 -0.36 2.47
N SER A 26 10.15 0.18 3.45
CA SER A 26 9.43 -0.58 4.46
C SER A 26 8.04 -1.02 4.00
N LYS A 27 7.71 -2.29 4.22
CA LYS A 27 6.35 -2.80 4.01
C LYS A 27 5.36 -2.37 5.10
N THR A 28 5.84 -1.78 6.18
CA THR A 28 5.03 -1.47 7.36
C THR A 28 4.47 -0.07 7.38
N GLN A 29 5.14 0.85 6.68
CA GLN A 29 4.79 2.25 6.67
C GLN A 29 3.61 2.50 5.74
N ARG A 30 2.68 3.37 6.17
CA ARG A 30 1.58 3.83 5.33
C ARG A 30 2.09 4.47 4.04
N LEU A 31 1.55 4.03 2.91
CA LEU A 31 1.81 4.63 1.61
C LEU A 31 1.16 6.03 1.51
N PRO A 32 1.78 6.97 0.77
CA PRO A 32 1.22 8.29 0.60
C PRO A 32 -0.09 8.22 -0.20
N SER A 33 -1.08 9.00 0.24
CA SER A 33 -2.26 9.30 -0.56
C SER A 33 -1.94 10.50 -1.44
N CYS A 34 -2.15 10.39 -2.75
CA CYS A 34 -2.06 11.54 -3.64
C CYS A 34 -3.37 12.34 -3.66
N HIS A 35 -3.26 13.62 -4.05
CA HIS A 35 -4.39 14.51 -4.26
C HIS A 35 -4.18 15.32 -5.54
N TYR A 36 -5.24 15.59 -6.31
CA TYR A 36 -5.15 16.21 -7.64
C TYR A 36 -4.58 17.65 -7.64
N THR A 37 -4.54 18.30 -6.48
CA THR A 37 -3.94 19.63 -6.31
C THR A 37 -2.42 19.58 -6.22
N GLU A 38 -1.83 18.39 -6.14
CA GLU A 38 -0.40 18.20 -6.01
C GLU A 38 0.24 17.95 -7.38
N ASP A 39 1.01 18.93 -7.86
CA ASP A 39 1.66 18.87 -9.18
C ASP A 39 2.60 17.67 -9.35
N LEU A 40 3.10 17.09 -8.25
CA LEU A 40 3.97 15.92 -8.30
C LEU A 40 3.24 14.67 -8.83
N PHE A 41 1.93 14.55 -8.60
CA PHE A 41 1.15 13.37 -8.98
C PHE A 41 0.45 13.52 -10.33
N ARG A 42 0.78 14.56 -11.11
CA ARG A 42 0.30 14.71 -12.50
C ARG A 42 0.59 13.48 -13.34
N ASP A 43 1.76 12.89 -13.10
CA ASP A 43 2.17 11.58 -13.57
C ASP A 43 2.22 10.61 -12.39
N ALA A 44 1.97 9.32 -12.64
CA ALA A 44 2.06 8.28 -11.63
C ALA A 44 3.48 8.22 -11.04
N GLN A 45 3.58 8.28 -9.71
CA GLN A 45 4.84 8.27 -8.98
C GLN A 45 5.06 6.93 -8.30
N THR A 46 6.30 6.42 -8.36
CA THR A 46 6.71 5.28 -7.54
C THR A 46 6.76 5.67 -6.07
N VAL A 47 6.03 4.95 -5.23
CA VAL A 47 5.95 5.20 -3.78
C VAL A 47 6.46 4.04 -2.94
N PHE A 48 6.66 2.86 -3.54
CA PHE A 48 7.32 1.74 -2.89
C PHE A 48 8.06 0.88 -3.92
N GLY A 49 9.26 0.42 -3.58
CA GLY A 49 9.98 -0.57 -4.37
C GLY A 49 10.37 -0.10 -5.77
N ARG A 50 10.41 -1.02 -6.74
CA ARG A 50 10.81 -0.73 -8.13
C ARG A 50 10.24 -1.74 -9.11
N LYS A 51 10.11 -1.35 -10.37
CA LYS A 51 9.68 -2.27 -11.43
C LYS A 51 10.60 -3.48 -11.53
N ALA A 52 10.03 -4.67 -11.44
CA ALA A 52 10.72 -5.94 -11.61
C ALA A 52 9.93 -6.84 -12.58
N LYS A 53 10.65 -7.74 -13.26
CA LYS A 53 10.05 -8.78 -14.09
C LYS A 53 9.99 -10.07 -13.29
N HIS A 54 8.78 -10.53 -12.98
CA HIS A 54 8.54 -11.83 -12.38
C HIS A 54 7.87 -12.75 -13.40
N LYS A 55 8.06 -14.07 -13.25
CA LYS A 55 7.42 -15.07 -14.13
C LYS A 55 5.91 -15.20 -13.86
N SER A 56 5.44 -14.74 -12.71
CA SER A 56 4.06 -14.80 -12.24
C SER A 56 3.62 -13.43 -11.71
N GLY A 57 2.30 -13.20 -11.71
CA GLY A 57 1.70 -11.93 -11.30
C GLY A 57 1.66 -10.88 -12.40
N GLY A 58 1.52 -9.61 -12.01
CA GLY A 58 1.20 -8.54 -12.93
C GLY A 58 1.32 -7.14 -12.33
N TYR A 59 0.78 -6.18 -13.07
CA TYR A 59 0.61 -4.78 -12.68
C TYR A 59 -0.84 -4.42 -12.85
N ASP A 60 -1.54 -4.19 -11.75
CA ASP A 60 -2.97 -3.89 -11.77
C ASP A 60 -3.28 -2.70 -10.86
N TYR A 61 -4.26 -1.92 -11.27
CA TYR A 61 -4.77 -0.80 -10.49
C TYR A 61 -5.67 -1.32 -9.36
N SER A 62 -5.66 -0.62 -8.23
CA SER A 62 -6.49 -0.97 -7.07
C SER A 62 -7.99 -0.96 -7.37
N ASP A 63 -8.44 -0.06 -8.25
CA ASP A 63 -9.84 0.05 -8.68
C ASP A 63 -10.31 -1.16 -9.51
N ARG A 64 -9.44 -1.75 -10.34
CA ARG A 64 -9.76 -2.95 -11.13
C ARG A 64 -10.13 -4.14 -10.27
N TYR A 65 -9.52 -4.27 -9.08
CA TYR A 65 -9.92 -5.33 -8.15
C TYR A 65 -11.34 -5.13 -7.60
N LEU A 66 -11.72 -3.89 -7.31
CA LEU A 66 -13.08 -3.54 -6.91
C LEU A 66 -14.09 -3.80 -8.05
N GLU A 67 -13.70 -3.53 -9.29
CA GLU A 67 -14.54 -3.79 -10.48
C GLU A 67 -14.68 -5.30 -10.77
N TRP A 68 -13.62 -6.07 -10.62
CA TRP A 68 -13.63 -7.50 -10.93
C TRP A 68 -14.41 -8.32 -9.90
N ASP A 69 -14.20 -8.05 -8.62
CA ASP A 69 -14.90 -8.75 -7.54
C ASP A 69 -14.94 -7.88 -6.27
N TYR A 70 -15.95 -7.02 -6.21
CA TYR A 70 -16.15 -6.10 -5.10
C TYR A 70 -16.20 -6.81 -3.74
N ASP A 71 -17.00 -7.87 -3.62
CA ASP A 71 -17.22 -8.56 -2.34
C ASP A 71 -15.93 -9.20 -1.83
N LYS A 72 -15.17 -9.82 -2.74
CA LYS A 72 -13.88 -10.42 -2.39
C LYS A 72 -12.85 -9.39 -1.97
N TRP A 73 -12.81 -8.24 -2.62
CA TRP A 73 -11.95 -7.13 -2.19
C TRP A 73 -12.35 -6.62 -0.81
N ARG A 74 -13.64 -6.37 -0.57
CA ARG A 74 -14.15 -5.87 0.72
C ARG A 74 -13.88 -6.83 1.87
N GLU A 75 -14.00 -8.13 1.64
CA GLU A 75 -13.64 -9.13 2.65
C GLU A 75 -12.14 -9.13 2.93
N GLY A 76 -11.31 -9.03 1.89
CA GLY A 76 -9.86 -8.84 2.03
C GLY A 76 -9.51 -7.60 2.85
N GLU A 77 -10.13 -6.45 2.58
CA GLU A 77 -9.95 -5.22 3.35
C GLU A 77 -10.32 -5.39 4.83
N ARG A 78 -11.44 -6.08 5.09
CA ARG A 78 -11.92 -6.34 6.45
C ARG A 78 -10.91 -7.19 7.23
N LEU A 79 -10.41 -8.27 6.62
CA LEU A 79 -9.42 -9.16 7.22
C LEU A 79 -8.10 -8.43 7.46
N ALA A 80 -7.57 -7.75 6.44
CA ALA A 80 -6.33 -6.98 6.54
C ALA A 80 -6.43 -5.85 7.59
N GLN A 81 -7.60 -5.22 7.72
CA GLN A 81 -7.82 -4.20 8.74
C GLN A 81 -7.88 -4.80 10.15
N ALA A 82 -8.49 -5.98 10.32
CA ALA A 82 -8.49 -6.69 11.59
C ALA A 82 -7.07 -7.11 11.99
N GLU A 83 -6.26 -7.59 11.04
CA GLU A 83 -4.86 -7.91 11.24
C GLU A 83 -4.07 -6.66 11.65
N ALA A 84 -4.18 -5.57 10.88
CA ALA A 84 -3.47 -4.31 11.15
C ALA A 84 -3.82 -3.71 12.52
N LYS A 85 -5.08 -3.86 12.98
CA LYS A 85 -5.53 -3.41 14.30
C LYS A 85 -5.08 -4.33 15.44
N SER A 86 -4.66 -5.56 15.15
CA SER A 86 -4.14 -6.45 16.18
C SER A 86 -2.75 -5.99 16.63
N ASN A 87 -2.45 -6.07 17.94
CA ASN A 87 -1.13 -5.74 18.49
C ASN A 87 0.02 -6.62 17.97
N LYS A 88 -0.26 -7.60 17.11
CA LYS A 88 0.73 -8.50 16.49
C LYS A 88 1.12 -8.06 15.08
N SER A 89 0.33 -7.21 14.41
CA SER A 89 0.71 -6.69 13.10
C SER A 89 1.87 -5.71 13.26
N LYS A 90 2.85 -5.85 12.38
CA LYS A 90 3.97 -4.90 12.27
C LYS A 90 3.68 -3.76 11.31
N TRP A 91 2.52 -3.74 10.65
CA TRP A 91 2.21 -2.86 9.51
C TRP A 91 0.91 -2.07 9.68
N GLU A 92 0.91 -0.83 9.17
CA GLU A 92 -0.20 0.12 9.25
C GLU A 92 -1.27 -0.10 8.16
N ILE A 93 -2.45 0.49 8.33
CA ILE A 93 -3.48 0.53 7.28
C ILE A 93 -2.95 1.33 6.08
N CYS A 94 -3.23 0.85 4.86
CA CYS A 94 -2.70 1.38 3.59
C CYS A 94 -1.17 1.30 3.48
N SER A 95 -0.52 0.38 4.19
CA SER A 95 0.88 -0.01 3.94
C SER A 95 0.97 -1.13 2.89
N VAL A 96 2.17 -1.46 2.43
CA VAL A 96 2.35 -2.60 1.50
C VAL A 96 1.91 -3.91 2.14
N GLY A 97 2.24 -4.16 3.41
CA GLY A 97 1.81 -5.37 4.11
C GLY A 97 0.29 -5.49 4.21
N TYR A 98 -0.40 -4.34 4.35
CA TYR A 98 -1.86 -4.29 4.30
C TYR A 98 -2.40 -4.70 2.93
N PHE A 99 -1.85 -4.16 1.85
CA PHE A 99 -2.28 -4.52 0.49
C PHE A 99 -1.89 -5.95 0.10
N GLU A 100 -0.74 -6.47 0.55
CA GLU A 100 -0.36 -7.87 0.35
C GLU A 100 -1.35 -8.84 1.00
N SER A 101 -1.87 -8.52 2.19
CA SER A 101 -2.91 -9.30 2.86
C SER A 101 -4.20 -9.32 2.04
N ILE A 102 -4.65 -8.16 1.54
CA ILE A 102 -5.82 -8.06 0.66
C ILE A 102 -5.63 -8.88 -0.61
N LEU A 103 -4.50 -8.71 -1.32
CA LEU A 103 -4.24 -9.41 -2.58
C LEU A 103 -4.07 -10.92 -2.38
N THR A 104 -3.47 -11.33 -1.26
CA THR A 104 -3.37 -12.75 -0.89
C THR A 104 -4.75 -13.38 -0.74
N HIS A 105 -5.66 -12.69 -0.05
CA HIS A 105 -7.06 -13.11 0.06
C HIS A 105 -7.76 -13.10 -1.31
N PHE A 106 -7.61 -12.03 -2.09
CA PHE A 106 -8.24 -11.86 -3.39
C PHE A 106 -7.81 -12.93 -4.39
N HIS A 107 -6.53 -13.26 -4.46
CA HIS A 107 -6.01 -14.29 -5.37
C HIS A 107 -6.09 -15.71 -4.81
N GLY A 108 -6.40 -15.86 -3.52
CA GLY A 108 -6.45 -17.16 -2.83
C GLY A 108 -5.08 -17.84 -2.71
N LYS A 109 -3.99 -17.08 -2.84
CA LYS A 109 -2.61 -17.59 -2.74
C LYS A 109 -1.65 -16.49 -2.27
N PRO A 110 -0.52 -16.83 -1.64
CA PRO A 110 0.45 -15.83 -1.18
C PRO A 110 0.82 -14.86 -2.30
N THR A 111 0.70 -13.56 -2.03
CA THR A 111 0.99 -12.50 -3.00
C THR A 111 2.01 -11.53 -2.40
N THR A 112 3.02 -11.17 -3.18
CA THR A 112 4.06 -10.23 -2.78
C THR A 112 4.10 -9.04 -3.73
N ILE A 113 3.97 -7.84 -3.16
CA ILE A 113 4.10 -6.57 -3.85
C ILE A 113 5.58 -6.17 -3.86
N HIS A 114 6.11 -5.89 -5.05
CA HIS A 114 7.49 -5.46 -5.26
C HIS A 114 7.58 -4.00 -5.74
N HIS A 115 6.46 -3.40 -6.15
CA HIS A 115 6.38 -2.04 -6.63
C HIS A 115 4.99 -1.48 -6.39
N VAL A 116 4.91 -0.23 -5.94
CA VAL A 116 3.65 0.51 -5.91
C VAL A 116 3.85 1.86 -6.59
N LEU A 117 2.94 2.18 -7.50
CA LEU A 117 2.78 3.53 -8.02
C LEU A 117 1.50 4.15 -7.46
N THR A 118 1.46 5.46 -7.32
CA THR A 118 0.23 6.20 -7.07
C THR A 118 0.15 7.43 -7.95
N GLY A 119 -1.07 7.80 -8.32
CA GLY A 119 -1.38 9.00 -9.08
C GLY A 119 -2.87 9.26 -8.98
N PHE A 120 -3.35 10.29 -9.66
CA PHE A 120 -4.78 10.59 -9.70
C PHE A 120 -5.31 10.50 -11.13
N ASN A 121 -6.57 10.10 -11.26
CA ASN A 121 -7.26 10.17 -12.52
C ASN A 121 -7.79 11.60 -12.73
N TRP A 122 -7.42 12.22 -13.85
CA TRP A 122 -7.82 13.59 -14.17
C TRP A 122 -9.29 13.73 -14.52
N SER A 123 -9.95 12.66 -14.98
CA SER A 123 -11.36 12.73 -15.37
C SER A 123 -12.31 12.83 -14.19
N ASP A 124 -11.92 12.29 -13.03
CA ASP A 124 -12.80 12.14 -11.86
C ASP A 124 -12.17 12.62 -10.53
N GLY A 125 -10.86 12.93 -10.54
CA GLY A 125 -10.13 13.44 -9.38
C GLY A 125 -9.78 12.38 -8.34
N TYR A 126 -10.03 11.09 -8.61
CA TYR A 126 -9.76 10.01 -7.65
C TYR A 126 -8.31 9.53 -7.70
N SER A 127 -7.72 9.35 -6.52
CA SER A 127 -6.41 8.73 -6.34
C SER A 127 -6.47 7.22 -6.62
N TYR A 128 -5.44 6.67 -7.24
CA TYR A 128 -5.28 5.23 -7.43
C TYR A 128 -3.93 4.73 -6.92
N TYR A 129 -3.87 3.43 -6.64
CA TYR A 129 -2.62 2.69 -6.54
C TYR A 129 -2.49 1.72 -7.71
N VAL A 130 -1.27 1.50 -8.19
CA VAL A 130 -0.92 0.42 -9.10
C VAL A 130 0.01 -0.52 -8.38
N PHE A 131 -0.39 -1.78 -8.25
CA PHE A 131 0.38 -2.80 -7.58
C PHE A 131 1.15 -3.62 -8.60
N GLY A 132 2.47 -3.56 -8.54
CA GLY A 132 3.34 -4.56 -9.13
C GLY A 132 3.50 -5.71 -8.16
N TYR A 133 2.96 -6.88 -8.50
CA TYR A 133 2.96 -8.05 -7.62
C TYR A 133 3.39 -9.33 -8.33
N HIS A 134 3.80 -10.32 -7.55
CA HIS A 134 4.05 -11.67 -8.01
C HIS A 134 3.53 -12.68 -6.99
N PHE A 135 3.36 -13.92 -7.44
CA PHE A 135 3.12 -15.05 -6.57
C PHE A 135 4.48 -15.69 -6.27
N PRO A 136 4.94 -15.76 -5.01
CA PRO A 136 6.16 -16.46 -4.65
C PRO A 136 6.10 -17.90 -5.19
N GLU A 137 7.18 -18.38 -5.79
CA GLU A 137 7.28 -19.80 -6.15
C GLU A 137 7.32 -20.60 -4.84
N GLU A 138 6.55 -21.69 -4.74
CA GLU A 138 6.70 -22.63 -3.63
C GLU A 138 8.12 -23.22 -3.71
N GLU A 139 8.92 -23.03 -2.66
CA GLU A 139 10.20 -23.75 -2.52
C GLU A 139 9.87 -25.25 -2.51
N LYS A 140 10.29 -25.96 -3.56
CA LYS A 140 10.13 -27.41 -3.70
C LYS A 140 11.14 -28.18 -2.88
#